data_AF-C6DZ63-F1
#
_entry.id   AF-C6DZ63-F1
#
_cell.length_a   1.000
_cell.length_b   1.000
_cell.length_c   1.000
_cell.angle_alpha   90.00
_cell.angle_beta   90.00
_cell.angle_gamma   90.00
#
_symmetry.space_group_name_H-M   'P 1'
#
loop_
_entity.id
_entity.type
_entity.pdbx_description
1 polymer ?
#
loop_
_entity_poly.entity_id
_entity_poly.type
_entity_poly.pdbx_seq_one_letter_code
_entity_poly.pdbx_strand_id
1 'polypeptide(L)'
;MKMYQRLVAALALGAALAFGTAGCQGDSKVINVSEIGSKPELFNGEITLAGVVGAISPYDKTVVGLMDVKELQCKSANCEKVYIPVRVVERTPSVGDEIKATGSFHKYPNGFTFDAKKVKLVKKHDLKK
;
A
#
# COMPACT_ATOMS: atom_id res chain seq x y z
N MET A 1 -11.89 -1.82 -66.90
CA MET A 1 -11.66 -1.41 -65.49
C MET A 1 -10.30 -1.97 -65.07
N LYS A 2 -9.17 -1.50 -65.61
CA LYS A 2 -8.50 -0.18 -65.51
C LYS A 2 -8.01 0.11 -64.08
N MET A 3 -6.67 0.06 -63.93
CA MET A 3 -5.84 0.65 -62.86
C MET A 3 -6.16 0.08 -61.47
N TYR A 4 -5.25 -0.56 -60.74
CA TYR A 4 -4.20 0.10 -59.96
C TYR A 4 -3.08 -0.90 -59.60
N GLN A 5 -2.63 -1.72 -60.55
CA GLN A 5 -1.35 -2.39 -60.42
C GLN A 5 -0.24 -1.42 -60.80
N ARG A 6 0.71 -1.25 -59.87
CA ARG A 6 1.95 -0.46 -59.95
C ARG A 6 1.77 1.03 -59.72
N LEU A 7 1.93 1.44 -58.46
CA LEU A 7 2.56 2.72 -58.13
C LEU A 7 3.22 2.62 -56.75
N VAL A 8 4.55 2.75 -56.77
CA VAL A 8 5.43 3.23 -55.69
C VAL A 8 5.81 2.24 -54.59
N ALA A 9 6.76 1.36 -54.95
CA ALA A 9 7.91 1.10 -54.08
C ALA A 9 8.77 2.37 -54.04
N ALA A 10 8.80 3.06 -52.89
CA ALA A 10 9.88 3.96 -52.44
C ALA A 10 9.42 4.68 -51.17
N LEU A 11 9.92 4.24 -50.02
CA LEU A 11 10.31 5.05 -48.86
C LEU A 11 10.67 4.11 -47.71
N ALA A 12 11.76 3.37 -47.89
CA ALA A 12 12.58 2.96 -46.76
C ALA A 12 13.49 4.15 -46.45
N LEU A 13 13.30 4.80 -45.30
CA LEU A 13 14.31 5.46 -44.46
C LEU A 13 13.63 6.47 -43.52
N GLY A 14 13.72 6.20 -42.22
CA GLY A 14 13.66 7.23 -41.19
C GLY A 14 12.38 7.29 -40.36
N ALA A 15 12.24 6.40 -39.38
CA ALA A 15 11.66 6.73 -38.06
C ALA A 15 11.90 5.57 -37.08
N ALA A 16 13.15 5.42 -36.66
CA ALA A 16 13.42 4.86 -35.33
C ALA A 16 13.00 5.92 -34.31
N LEU A 17 11.73 5.94 -33.91
CA LEU A 17 11.26 6.79 -32.82
C LEU A 17 10.20 6.05 -31.98
N ALA A 18 10.65 5.65 -30.79
CA ALA A 18 9.86 5.52 -29.58
C ALA A 18 8.74 4.45 -29.54
N PHE A 19 9.13 3.17 -29.55
CA PHE A 19 8.48 2.20 -28.66
C PHE A 19 8.92 2.52 -27.23
N GLY A 20 8.28 3.50 -26.60
CA GLY A 20 8.78 4.07 -25.36
C GLY A 20 7.76 4.87 -24.58
N THR A 21 6.49 4.47 -24.56
CA THR A 21 5.48 4.88 -23.56
C THR A 21 4.38 3.81 -23.59
N ALA A 22 3.86 3.24 -22.51
CA ALA A 22 4.03 3.48 -21.11
C ALA A 22 3.77 2.15 -20.38
N GLY A 23 4.78 1.60 -19.75
CA GLY A 23 4.58 0.71 -18.60
C GLY A 23 4.12 1.58 -17.43
N CYS A 24 2.89 2.08 -17.48
CA CYS A 24 2.27 2.77 -16.36
C CYS A 24 1.92 1.75 -15.28
N GLN A 25 2.86 1.61 -14.36
CA GLN A 25 2.64 1.71 -12.91
C GLN A 25 1.53 0.85 -12.31
N GLY A 26 1.96 -0.25 -11.69
CA GLY A 26 1.19 -0.97 -10.69
C GLY A 26 2.03 -1.42 -9.49
N ASP A 27 3.28 -1.00 -9.36
CA ASP A 27 4.05 -1.24 -8.13
C ASP A 27 3.69 -0.16 -7.12
N SER A 28 2.59 -0.38 -6.41
CA SER A 28 2.27 0.34 -5.18
C SER A 28 3.45 0.16 -4.23
N LYS A 29 4.27 1.21 -4.07
CA LYS A 29 5.38 1.25 -3.12
C LYS A 29 4.90 0.74 -1.76
N VAL A 30 5.36 -0.44 -1.37
CA VAL A 30 5.05 -1.04 -0.06
C VAL A 30 5.92 -0.35 0.97
N ILE A 31 5.29 0.38 1.88
CA ILE A 31 6.00 1.15 2.91
C ILE A 31 5.75 0.48 4.26
N ASN A 32 6.83 0.25 5.01
CA ASN A 32 6.77 -0.34 6.34
C ASN A 32 6.29 0.70 7.37
N VAL A 33 5.59 0.23 8.39
CA VAL A 33 5.00 1.06 9.46
C VAL A 33 6.07 1.94 10.15
N SER A 34 7.28 1.42 10.33
CA SER A 34 8.39 2.16 10.96
C SER A 34 8.84 3.39 10.16
N GLU A 35 8.66 3.40 8.83
CA GLU A 35 9.02 4.53 7.97
C GLU A 35 7.97 5.66 8.02
N ILE A 36 6.75 5.35 8.43
CA ILE A 36 5.64 6.30 8.51
C ILE A 36 5.59 6.99 9.87
N GLY A 37 5.86 6.27 10.95
CA GLY A 37 5.80 6.80 12.31
C GLY A 37 6.63 8.08 12.49
N SER A 38 7.70 8.24 11.72
CA SER A 38 8.55 9.42 11.77
C SER A 38 8.02 10.63 10.98
N LYS A 39 7.32 10.44 9.84
CA LYS A 39 6.91 11.51 8.91
C LYS A 39 5.71 11.11 8.01
N PRO A 40 4.49 10.99 8.56
CA PRO A 40 3.32 10.56 7.78
C PRO A 40 2.93 11.55 6.67
N GLU A 41 3.30 12.82 6.82
CA GLU A 41 3.05 13.92 5.88
C GLU A 41 3.88 13.87 4.57
N LEU A 42 4.88 12.99 4.51
CA LEU A 42 5.63 12.75 3.26
C LEU A 42 4.91 11.77 2.32
N PHE A 43 3.84 11.13 2.78
CA PHE A 43 3.08 10.16 2.01
C PHE A 43 1.79 10.78 1.51
N ASN A 44 1.87 11.40 0.33
CA ASN A 44 0.73 11.94 -0.38
C ASN A 44 0.27 10.96 -1.46
N GLY A 45 -1.03 10.63 -1.45
CA GLY A 45 -1.65 9.73 -2.43
C GLY A 45 -1.90 8.32 -1.92
N GLU A 46 -2.27 7.44 -2.83
CA GLU A 46 -2.59 6.05 -2.52
C GLU A 46 -1.32 5.21 -2.38
N ILE A 47 -1.15 4.57 -1.24
CA ILE A 47 -0.03 3.69 -0.92
C ILE A 47 -0.54 2.36 -0.39
N THR A 48 0.34 1.36 -0.33
CA THR A 48 0.04 0.08 0.32
C THR A 48 0.91 -0.08 1.57
N LEU A 49 0.25 -0.15 2.72
CA LEU A 49 0.87 -0.46 4.00
C LEU A 49 0.90 -1.97 4.21
N ALA A 50 2.03 -2.49 4.68
CA ALA A 50 2.15 -3.86 5.14
C ALA A 50 2.46 -3.87 6.65
N GLY A 51 1.76 -4.70 7.40
CA GLY A 51 2.00 -4.84 8.83
C GLY A 51 1.06 -5.84 9.49
N VAL A 52 1.19 -6.00 10.81
CA VAL A 52 0.38 -6.93 11.60
C VAL A 52 -0.56 -6.17 12.49
N VAL A 53 -1.81 -6.62 12.55
CA VAL A 53 -2.79 -6.07 13.49
C VAL A 53 -2.39 -6.46 14.91
N GLY A 54 -1.94 -5.50 15.69
CA GLY A 54 -1.59 -5.72 17.09
C GLY A 54 -2.67 -5.27 18.08
N ALA A 55 -3.58 -4.40 17.64
CA ALA A 55 -4.71 -3.94 18.45
C ALA A 55 -5.93 -3.60 17.60
N ILE A 56 -7.10 -3.61 18.23
CA ILE A 56 -8.35 -3.09 17.67
C ILE A 56 -8.82 -1.97 18.60
N SER A 57 -9.25 -0.84 18.04
CA SER A 57 -9.70 0.29 18.85
C SER A 57 -10.92 -0.11 19.70
N PRO A 58 -10.94 0.22 21.01
CA PRO A 58 -12.10 -0.07 21.86
C PRO A 58 -13.29 0.87 21.56
N TYR A 59 -13.04 2.01 20.90
CA TYR A 59 -14.06 3.03 20.60
C TYR A 59 -14.67 2.87 19.20
N ASP A 60 -13.90 2.34 18.23
CA ASP A 60 -14.32 2.15 16.85
C ASP A 60 -13.76 0.83 16.30
N LYS A 61 -14.62 -0.18 16.14
CA LYS A 61 -14.22 -1.51 15.66
C LYS A 61 -13.79 -1.54 14.19
N THR A 62 -13.95 -0.44 13.46
CA THR A 62 -13.43 -0.28 12.10
C THR A 62 -11.99 0.23 12.09
N VAL A 63 -11.43 0.60 13.25
CA VAL A 63 -10.05 1.09 13.36
C VAL A 63 -9.17 0.04 14.04
N VAL A 64 -8.10 -0.36 13.35
CA VAL A 64 -7.10 -1.31 13.83
C VAL A 64 -5.74 -0.64 13.95
N GLY A 65 -4.96 -1.05 14.95
CA GLY A 65 -3.58 -0.63 15.13
C GLY A 65 -2.65 -1.57 14.37
N LEU A 66 -2.03 -1.07 13.30
CA LEU A 66 -1.06 -1.81 12.51
C LEU A 66 0.36 -1.54 13.00
N MET A 67 1.11 -2.58 13.32
CA MET A 67 2.53 -2.52 13.70
C MET A 67 3.41 -3.23 12.66
N ASP A 68 4.71 -2.95 12.65
CA ASP A 68 5.65 -3.67 11.79
C ASP A 68 5.74 -5.16 12.20
N VAL A 69 6.00 -6.05 11.25
CA VAL A 69 6.24 -7.47 11.52
C VAL A 69 7.44 -7.66 12.46
N LYS A 70 8.45 -6.78 12.42
CA LYS A 70 9.61 -6.80 13.32
C LYS A 70 9.23 -6.52 14.76
N GLU A 71 8.26 -5.63 15.00
CA GLU A 71 7.72 -5.33 16.34
C GLU A 71 7.02 -6.54 16.97
N LEU A 72 6.57 -7.50 16.16
CA LEU A 72 5.97 -8.74 16.62
C LEU A 72 6.96 -9.65 17.36
N GLN A 73 8.25 -9.58 17.01
CA GLN A 73 9.32 -10.37 17.63
C GLN A 73 9.95 -9.67 18.84
N CYS A 74 9.55 -8.44 19.10
CA CYS A 74 10.13 -7.61 20.14
C CYS A 74 9.53 -7.96 21.52
N LYS A 75 10.30 -8.72 22.30
CA LYS A 75 9.92 -9.25 23.63
C LYS A 75 10.61 -8.54 24.81
N SER A 76 11.44 -7.54 24.53
CA SER A 76 12.17 -6.79 25.56
C SER A 76 11.25 -5.76 26.25
N ALA A 77 11.53 -5.47 27.52
CA ALA A 77 10.77 -4.51 28.33
C ALA A 77 10.78 -3.07 27.78
N ASN A 78 11.72 -2.75 26.89
CA ASN A 78 11.89 -1.41 26.29
C ASN A 78 11.36 -1.34 24.86
N CYS A 79 10.49 -2.27 24.45
CA CYS A 79 9.95 -2.24 23.11
C CYS A 79 8.76 -1.29 23.00
N GLU A 80 9.01 -0.09 22.50
CA GLU A 80 7.98 0.89 22.22
C GLU A 80 7.25 0.54 20.92
N LYS A 81 6.18 -0.24 21.03
CA LYS A 81 5.36 -0.65 19.88
C LYS A 81 4.65 0.57 19.30
N VAL A 82 5.05 0.98 18.10
CA VAL A 82 4.37 2.03 17.35
C VAL A 82 3.23 1.41 16.54
N TYR A 83 2.03 1.96 16.70
CA TYR A 83 0.85 1.57 15.94
C TYR A 83 0.43 2.69 14.99
N ILE A 84 0.19 2.32 13.74
CA ILE A 84 -0.52 3.18 12.79
C ILE A 84 -2.01 2.85 12.87
N PRO A 85 -2.87 3.83 13.19
CA PRO A 85 -4.32 3.62 13.12
C PRO A 85 -4.75 3.49 11.65
N VAL A 86 -5.36 2.36 11.32
CA VAL A 86 -5.88 2.03 9.99
C VAL A 86 -7.38 1.82 10.08
N ARG A 87 -8.16 2.61 9.34
CA ARG A 87 -9.60 2.40 9.18
C ARG A 87 -9.85 1.40 8.06
N VAL A 88 -10.69 0.40 8.31
CA VAL A 88 -11.07 -0.65 7.36
C VAL A 88 -12.58 -0.65 7.13
N VAL A 89 -12.99 -0.78 5.87
CA VAL A 89 -14.40 -0.55 5.46
C VAL A 89 -15.24 -1.82 5.29
N GLU A 90 -14.61 -3.00 5.11
CA GLU A 90 -15.33 -4.24 4.82
C GLU A 90 -15.29 -5.22 6.01
N ARG A 91 -14.12 -5.82 6.24
CA ARG A 91 -13.92 -6.84 7.26
C ARG A 91 -12.78 -6.42 8.16
N THR A 92 -13.06 -6.28 9.46
CA THR A 92 -12.03 -6.03 10.46
C THR A 92 -11.14 -7.26 10.60
N PRO A 93 -9.83 -7.17 10.30
CA PRO A 93 -8.89 -8.26 10.55
C PRO A 93 -8.75 -8.52 12.05
N SER A 94 -8.37 -9.74 12.41
CA SER A 94 -8.15 -10.12 13.80
C SER A 94 -6.76 -9.72 14.27
N VAL A 95 -6.60 -9.57 15.58
CA VAL A 95 -5.29 -9.42 16.20
C VAL A 95 -4.40 -10.62 15.81
N GLY A 96 -3.20 -10.33 15.29
CA GLY A 96 -2.26 -11.30 14.73
C GLY A 96 -2.31 -11.44 13.22
N ASP A 97 -3.32 -10.89 12.55
CA ASP A 97 -3.40 -10.93 11.09
C ASP A 97 -2.38 -9.95 10.47
N GLU A 98 -1.50 -10.47 9.62
CA GLU A 98 -0.68 -9.69 8.71
C GLU A 98 -1.51 -9.30 7.49
N ILE A 99 -1.60 -8.00 7.23
CA ILE A 99 -2.39 -7.45 6.15
C ILE A 99 -1.57 -6.54 5.25
N LYS A 100 -2.04 -6.42 4.00
CA LYS A 100 -1.70 -5.32 3.09
C LYS A 100 -2.91 -4.42 2.95
N ALA A 101 -2.81 -3.18 3.40
CA ALA A 101 -3.86 -2.17 3.34
C ALA A 101 -3.50 -1.12 2.29
N THR A 102 -4.28 -1.02 1.22
CA THR A 102 -4.13 0.02 0.19
C THR A 102 -5.11 1.15 0.48
N GLY A 103 -4.61 2.38 0.51
CA GLY A 103 -5.37 3.55 0.96
C GLY A 103 -4.50 4.79 1.06
N SER A 104 -4.95 5.77 1.84
CA SER A 104 -4.26 7.06 1.97
C SER A 104 -4.32 7.58 3.40
N PHE A 105 -3.34 8.39 3.79
CA PHE A 105 -3.38 9.10 5.06
C PHE A 105 -4.38 10.24 5.01
N HIS A 106 -5.19 10.32 6.05
CA HIS A 106 -6.07 11.43 6.33
C HIS A 106 -5.59 12.10 7.63
N LYS A 107 -5.26 13.38 7.55
CA LYS A 107 -4.71 14.17 8.66
C LYS A 107 -5.85 14.91 9.37
N TYR A 108 -5.87 14.80 10.69
CA TYR A 108 -6.80 15.49 11.57
C TYR A 108 -6.01 16.47 12.47
N PRO A 109 -6.66 17.46 13.10
CA PRO A 109 -5.99 18.37 14.02
C PRO A 109 -5.25 17.67 15.17
N ASN A 110 -5.69 16.49 15.57
CA ASN A 110 -5.17 15.71 16.70
C ASN A 110 -4.44 14.41 16.28
N GLY A 111 -4.10 14.23 15.00
CA GLY A 111 -3.37 13.05 14.56
C GLY A 111 -3.60 12.69 13.09
N PHE A 112 -3.43 11.42 12.76
CA PHE A 112 -3.68 10.89 11.42
C PHE A 112 -4.38 9.55 11.51
N THR A 113 -5.08 9.17 10.44
CA THR A 113 -5.61 7.82 10.23
C THR A 113 -5.30 7.41 8.81
N PHE A 114 -4.97 6.14 8.60
CA PHE A 114 -4.86 5.60 7.26
C PHE A 114 -6.21 5.00 6.85
N ASP A 115 -6.86 5.61 5.87
CA ASP A 115 -8.16 5.12 5.38
C ASP A 115 -7.92 4.08 4.28
N ALA A 116 -8.09 2.80 4.64
CA ALA A 116 -7.89 1.69 3.73
C ALA A 116 -9.13 1.49 2.84
N LYS A 117 -8.92 1.59 1.52
CA LYS A 117 -9.91 1.24 0.51
C LYS A 117 -9.96 -0.26 0.25
N LYS A 118 -8.81 -0.92 0.40
CA LYS A 118 -8.65 -2.35 0.14
C LYS A 118 -7.77 -2.97 1.21
N VAL A 119 -8.19 -4.11 1.75
CA VAL A 119 -7.43 -4.88 2.72
C VAL A 119 -7.27 -6.29 2.21
N LYS A 120 -6.03 -6.77 2.16
CA LYS A 120 -5.71 -8.16 1.83
C LYS A 120 -5.03 -8.84 3.01
N LEU A 121 -5.63 -9.93 3.48
CA LEU A 121 -4.97 -10.81 4.45
C LEU A 121 -3.82 -11.54 3.75
N VAL A 122 -2.63 -11.45 4.34
CA VAL A 122 -1.42 -12.11 3.84
C VAL A 122 -1.20 -13.42 4.59
N LYS A 123 -1.22 -13.33 5.92
CA LYS A 123 -0.83 -14.41 6.84
C LYS A 123 -1.46 -14.15 8.20
N LYS A 124 -1.65 -15.19 8.99
CA LYS A 124 -1.96 -15.07 10.42
C LYS A 124 -0.74 -15.44 11.25
N HIS A 125 -0.42 -14.60 12.24
CA HIS A 125 0.62 -14.85 13.23
C HIS A 125 -0.02 -15.20 14.57
N ASP A 126 0.51 -16.24 15.21
CA ASP A 126 0.16 -16.55 16.58
C ASP A 126 0.86 -15.56 17.51
N LEU A 127 0.10 -14.56 17.98
CA LEU A 127 0.50 -13.68 19.08
C LEU A 127 0.35 -14.42 20.40
N LYS A 128 1.07 -15.54 20.58
CA LYS A 128 1.12 -16.21 21.89
C LYS A 128 1.87 -15.30 22.87
N LYS A 129 1.20 -14.99 23.98
CA LYS A 129 1.75 -14.27 25.14
C LYS A 129 2.92 -15.02 25.75
#